data_AF-A0A661UM93-F1
#
_entry.id   AF-A0A661UM93-F1
#
_cell.length_a   1.000
_cell.length_b   1.000
_cell.length_c   1.000
_cell.angle_alpha   90.00
_cell.angle_beta   90.00
_cell.angle_gamma   90.00
#
_symmetry.space_group_name_H-M   'P 1'
#
loop_
_entity.id
_entity.type
_entity.pdbx_description
1 polymer ?
#
loop_
_entity_poly.entity_id
_entity_poly.type
_entity_poly.pdbx_seq_one_letter_code
_entity_poly.pdbx_strand_id
1 'polypeptide(L)'
;VSYLGTNAELEAVFEPADDHKGDVARALLYFVVRYETNLSFGNVDMLETLLEWNYSDPVSNKELTRNDAVYNYQTNRNPFIDHPEYIDLIWNEEPSITVTFPNETIVLGSNLSYTVTWFTHFLYNEIKIELLNTDNGINSILQNATENDGSWEWTIADDIIPSENYKLRISDVDDPNLYDESDLDFTIVHTSDQSDLFFSEYCEGSGYNKYLEIYNGTGAAVDLSGYRLELYYNGNQTPNNSYDFSGLIASEDLIMIAHPDAVENILAQADITFGGLLFNGNDAVALFRNDLLIDIVGEIGYDPGSGWAISGIDVASQNKTIIRKASIGSGNLNWSVSAGTDPEDSEWIVYDLDNFDFIGWHNMDIQLETPRNITLILDGNSITLNWDPVPRASEYIVYSSINPISDFDIDNSGIFSGSSWIGPVTNERKFFRITAE
;
A
#
# COMPACT_ATOMS: atom_id res chain seq x y z
N VAL A 1 49.73 -27.86 -15.89
CA VAL A 1 50.69 -28.42 -14.89
C VAL A 1 49.97 -28.42 -13.56
N SER A 2 50.15 -29.42 -12.69
CA SER A 2 49.49 -29.43 -11.37
C SER A 2 50.24 -28.59 -10.34
N TYR A 3 49.52 -28.03 -9.37
CA TYR A 3 50.07 -27.16 -8.33
C TYR A 3 49.82 -27.71 -6.93
N LEU A 4 50.78 -27.46 -6.03
CA LEU A 4 50.64 -27.67 -4.59
C LEU A 4 50.66 -26.29 -3.93
N GLY A 5 49.70 -26.03 -3.05
CA GLY A 5 49.52 -24.71 -2.43
C GLY A 5 48.88 -24.80 -1.04
N THR A 6 48.42 -23.66 -0.54
CA THR A 6 47.64 -23.56 0.69
C THR A 6 46.36 -22.77 0.47
N ASN A 7 45.24 -23.20 1.04
CA ASN A 7 43.97 -22.45 1.02
C ASN A 7 44.00 -21.23 1.99
N ALA A 8 42.87 -20.52 2.09
CA ALA A 8 42.72 -19.35 2.97
C ALA A 8 42.93 -19.69 4.46
N GLU A 9 42.65 -20.93 4.86
CA GLU A 9 42.90 -21.46 6.20
C GLU A 9 44.33 -21.99 6.42
N LEU A 10 45.24 -21.82 5.46
CA LEU A 10 46.64 -22.31 5.49
C LEU A 10 46.79 -23.84 5.46
N GLU A 11 45.77 -24.56 5.03
CA GLU A 11 45.80 -26.01 4.85
C GLU A 11 46.40 -26.37 3.49
N ALA A 12 47.14 -27.48 3.43
CA ALA A 12 47.77 -27.93 2.20
C ALA A 12 46.72 -28.41 1.18
N VAL A 13 46.72 -27.80 0.00
CA VAL A 13 45.80 -28.12 -1.11
C VAL A 13 46.55 -28.50 -2.37
N PHE A 14 45.86 -29.22 -3.25
CA PHE A 14 46.36 -29.65 -4.55
C PHE A 14 45.40 -29.22 -5.66
N GLU A 15 45.94 -28.61 -6.69
CA GLU A 15 45.21 -28.25 -7.91
C GLU A 15 45.66 -29.15 -9.06
N PRO A 16 44.74 -29.92 -9.68
CA PRO A 16 45.02 -30.68 -10.90
C PRO A 16 45.52 -29.77 -12.04
N ALA A 17 46.13 -30.38 -13.06
CA ALA A 17 46.45 -29.63 -14.27
C ALA A 17 45.15 -29.23 -14.98
N ASP A 18 45.15 -28.09 -15.69
CA ASP A 18 43.95 -27.55 -16.35
C ASP A 18 43.24 -28.56 -17.27
N ASP A 19 44.01 -29.42 -17.97
CA ASP A 19 43.52 -30.48 -18.87
C ASP A 19 43.02 -31.75 -18.15
N HIS A 20 42.87 -31.67 -16.83
CA HIS A 20 42.36 -32.75 -15.96
C HIS A 20 41.32 -32.26 -14.94
N LYS A 21 41.00 -30.96 -14.93
CA LYS A 21 40.08 -30.38 -13.95
C LYS A 21 38.66 -30.94 -14.14
N GLY A 22 38.22 -31.07 -15.38
CA GLY A 22 36.90 -31.59 -15.75
C GLY A 22 36.77 -33.09 -15.49
N ASP A 23 37.84 -33.86 -15.78
CA ASP A 23 37.92 -35.28 -15.45
C ASP A 23 37.67 -35.52 -13.94
N VAL A 24 38.29 -34.69 -13.09
CA VAL A 24 38.17 -34.76 -11.63
C VAL A 24 36.77 -34.30 -11.18
N ALA A 25 36.27 -33.19 -11.73
CA ALA A 25 34.95 -32.65 -11.43
C ALA A 25 33.83 -33.67 -11.66
N ARG A 26 33.73 -34.20 -12.89
CA ARG A 26 32.72 -35.20 -13.25
C ARG A 26 32.87 -36.48 -12.46
N ALA A 27 34.09 -36.88 -12.09
CA ALA A 27 34.30 -38.06 -11.25
C ALA A 27 33.75 -37.83 -9.83
N LEU A 28 34.09 -36.72 -9.18
CA LEU A 28 33.64 -36.43 -7.81
C LEU A 28 32.13 -36.20 -7.74
N LEU A 29 31.55 -35.44 -8.67
CA LEU A 29 30.10 -35.24 -8.76
C LEU A 29 29.35 -36.57 -8.97
N TYR A 30 29.91 -37.48 -9.77
CA TYR A 30 29.35 -38.83 -9.92
C TYR A 30 29.38 -39.60 -8.60
N PHE A 31 30.46 -39.54 -7.84
CA PHE A 31 30.53 -40.24 -6.55
C PHE A 31 29.45 -39.74 -5.58
N VAL A 32 29.20 -38.43 -5.58
CA VAL A 32 28.20 -37.77 -4.75
C VAL A 32 26.79 -38.24 -5.10
N VAL A 33 26.41 -38.20 -6.38
CA VAL A 33 25.08 -38.65 -6.81
C VAL A 33 24.92 -40.16 -6.69
N ARG A 34 25.95 -40.95 -7.01
CA ARG A 34 25.83 -42.40 -7.05
C ARG A 34 25.83 -43.04 -5.67
N TYR A 35 26.62 -42.49 -4.75
CA TYR A 35 26.88 -43.10 -3.44
C TYR A 35 26.37 -42.24 -2.28
N GLU A 36 25.64 -41.15 -2.57
CA GLU A 36 25.01 -40.27 -1.57
C GLU A 36 26.01 -39.75 -0.52
N THR A 37 27.23 -39.44 -0.96
CA THR A 37 28.29 -38.93 -0.08
C THR A 37 28.26 -37.41 -0.02
N ASN A 38 28.56 -36.82 1.15
CA ASN A 38 28.71 -35.37 1.27
C ASN A 38 29.90 -34.84 0.46
N LEU A 39 29.74 -33.67 -0.18
CA LEU A 39 30.75 -32.93 -0.95
C LEU A 39 31.77 -32.18 -0.09
N SER A 40 32.07 -32.66 1.12
CA SER A 40 32.98 -31.97 2.05
C SER A 40 34.33 -32.70 2.11
N PHE A 41 35.41 -32.06 1.65
CA PHE A 41 36.78 -32.49 1.90
C PHE A 41 37.42 -31.51 2.88
N GLY A 42 37.62 -31.93 4.14
CA GLY A 42 38.29 -31.09 5.15
C GLY A 42 37.55 -29.79 5.48
N ASN A 43 36.22 -29.83 5.62
CA ASN A 43 35.35 -28.65 5.83
C ASN A 43 35.26 -27.64 4.68
N VAL A 44 35.90 -27.91 3.53
CA VAL A 44 35.75 -27.09 2.32
C VAL A 44 34.58 -27.63 1.48
N ASP A 45 33.62 -26.77 1.17
CA ASP A 45 32.60 -27.04 0.15
C ASP A 45 33.26 -26.95 -1.23
N MET A 46 33.25 -28.07 -1.95
CA MET A 46 33.91 -28.19 -3.25
C MET A 46 32.93 -27.96 -4.41
N LEU A 47 31.63 -27.78 -4.18
CA LEU A 47 30.64 -27.80 -5.26
C LEU A 47 30.93 -26.73 -6.32
N GLU A 48 31.08 -25.47 -5.92
CA GLU A 48 31.36 -24.35 -6.83
C GLU A 48 32.63 -24.58 -7.66
N THR A 49 33.73 -25.02 -7.02
CA THR A 49 34.98 -25.34 -7.70
C THR A 49 34.82 -26.48 -8.72
N LEU A 50 34.02 -27.51 -8.38
CA LEU A 50 33.78 -28.63 -9.29
C LEU A 50 32.89 -28.22 -10.47
N LEU A 51 31.93 -27.32 -10.27
CA LEU A 51 31.13 -26.76 -11.36
C LEU A 51 32.03 -25.95 -12.32
N GLU A 52 32.87 -25.06 -11.79
CA GLU A 52 33.82 -24.27 -12.59
C GLU A 52 34.78 -25.16 -13.39
N TRP A 53 35.33 -26.20 -12.76
CA TRP A 53 36.24 -27.15 -13.40
C TRP A 53 35.55 -27.98 -14.48
N ASN A 54 34.29 -28.35 -14.29
CA ASN A 54 33.51 -29.04 -15.31
C ASN A 54 33.32 -28.18 -16.58
N TYR A 55 33.04 -26.88 -16.41
CA TYR A 55 32.89 -25.96 -17.55
C TYR A 55 34.20 -25.62 -18.24
N SER A 56 35.27 -25.44 -17.45
CA SER A 56 36.58 -25.01 -17.95
C SER A 56 37.31 -26.12 -18.72
N ASP A 57 37.00 -27.38 -18.45
CA ASP A 57 37.59 -28.55 -19.10
C ASP A 57 36.48 -29.54 -19.58
N PRO A 58 35.93 -29.30 -20.80
CA PRO A 58 34.85 -30.11 -21.37
C PRO A 58 35.23 -31.58 -21.59
N VAL A 59 34.22 -32.46 -21.66
CA VAL A 59 34.42 -33.90 -21.88
C VAL A 59 35.31 -34.17 -23.10
N SER A 60 36.40 -34.90 -22.87
CA SER A 60 37.34 -35.27 -23.91
C SER A 60 37.08 -36.67 -24.49
N ASN A 61 37.57 -36.93 -25.72
CA ASN A 61 37.53 -38.27 -26.32
C ASN A 61 38.23 -39.34 -25.46
N LYS A 62 39.24 -38.93 -24.69
CA LYS A 62 39.97 -39.81 -23.78
C LYS A 62 39.08 -40.25 -22.61
N GLU A 63 38.27 -39.34 -22.07
CA GLU A 63 37.29 -39.67 -21.03
C GLU A 63 36.17 -40.57 -21.56
N LEU A 64 35.62 -40.29 -22.75
CA LEU A 64 34.61 -41.15 -23.38
C LEU A 64 35.14 -42.58 -23.56
N THR A 65 36.36 -42.72 -24.11
CA THR A 65 37.02 -44.01 -24.30
C THR A 65 37.24 -44.73 -22.96
N ARG A 66 37.59 -43.97 -21.91
CA ARG A 66 37.76 -44.53 -20.56
C ARG A 66 36.42 -44.97 -19.97
N ASN A 67 35.35 -44.19 -20.13
CA ASN A 67 34.01 -44.50 -19.64
C ASN A 67 33.47 -45.78 -20.31
N ASP A 68 33.66 -45.91 -21.63
CA ASP A 68 33.35 -47.13 -22.40
C ASP A 68 34.13 -48.34 -21.88
N ALA A 69 35.44 -48.18 -21.64
CA ALA A 69 36.28 -49.25 -21.13
C ALA A 69 35.84 -49.69 -19.73
N VAL A 70 35.54 -48.76 -18.83
CA VAL A 70 35.08 -49.03 -17.46
C VAL A 70 33.72 -49.74 -17.45
N TYR A 71 32.80 -49.33 -18.32
CA TYR A 71 31.47 -49.96 -18.45
C TYR A 71 31.56 -51.47 -18.70
N ASN A 72 32.50 -51.91 -19.54
CA ASN A 72 32.70 -53.33 -19.84
C ASN A 72 33.12 -54.16 -18.61
N TYR A 73 33.60 -53.53 -17.54
CA TYR A 73 33.98 -54.19 -16.29
C TYR A 73 32.96 -53.99 -15.17
N GLN A 74 32.39 -52.79 -15.03
CA GLN A 74 31.58 -52.42 -13.86
C GLN A 74 30.08 -52.41 -14.13
N THR A 75 29.66 -52.45 -15.40
CA THR A 75 28.24 -52.41 -15.85
C THR A 75 27.47 -51.14 -15.47
N ASN A 76 28.15 -50.12 -14.94
CA ASN A 76 27.66 -48.76 -14.74
C ASN A 76 28.59 -47.76 -15.42
N ARG A 77 28.04 -46.58 -15.75
CA ARG A 77 28.77 -45.47 -16.40
C ARG A 77 28.69 -44.25 -15.51
N ASN A 78 29.68 -43.36 -15.63
CA ASN A 78 29.53 -42.01 -15.12
C ASN A 78 28.62 -41.23 -16.08
N PRO A 79 27.37 -40.87 -15.68
CA PRO A 79 26.44 -40.18 -16.55
C PRO A 79 26.92 -38.78 -16.91
N PHE A 80 27.75 -38.13 -16.11
CA PHE A 80 28.27 -36.79 -16.39
C PHE A 80 29.36 -36.76 -17.45
N ILE A 81 29.96 -37.91 -17.79
CA ILE A 81 30.85 -38.03 -18.95
C ILE A 81 30.03 -38.24 -20.23
N ASP A 82 28.89 -38.95 -20.15
CA ASP A 82 28.02 -39.21 -21.31
C ASP A 82 27.08 -38.03 -21.60
N HIS A 83 26.63 -37.35 -20.54
CA HIS A 83 25.67 -36.26 -20.48
C HIS A 83 26.13 -35.20 -19.48
N PRO A 84 27.17 -34.40 -19.81
CA PRO A 84 27.68 -33.35 -18.92
C PRO A 84 26.62 -32.31 -18.55
N GLU A 85 25.61 -32.10 -19.38
CA GLU A 85 24.47 -31.22 -19.11
C GLU A 85 23.65 -31.60 -17.88
N TYR A 86 23.75 -32.86 -17.40
CA TYR A 86 23.05 -33.27 -16.19
C TYR A 86 23.66 -32.65 -14.92
N ILE A 87 24.91 -32.17 -14.97
CA ILE A 87 25.49 -31.43 -13.84
C ILE A 87 24.69 -30.15 -13.61
N ASP A 88 24.38 -29.43 -14.69
CA ASP A 88 23.64 -28.16 -14.62
C ASP A 88 22.23 -28.38 -14.05
N LEU A 89 21.56 -29.46 -14.48
CA LEU A 89 20.22 -29.82 -14.00
C LEU A 89 20.16 -30.20 -12.51
N ILE A 90 21.29 -30.57 -11.91
CA ILE A 90 21.33 -31.04 -10.51
C ILE A 90 21.89 -29.94 -9.59
N TRP A 91 22.77 -29.07 -10.09
CA TRP A 91 23.55 -28.15 -9.24
C TRP A 91 23.71 -26.73 -9.77
N ASN A 92 23.28 -26.42 -11.00
CA ASN A 92 23.32 -25.05 -11.52
C ASN A 92 21.91 -24.43 -11.49
N GLU A 93 21.38 -24.25 -10.28
CA GLU A 93 20.22 -23.40 -10.03
C GLU A 93 20.72 -21.96 -10.01
N GLU A 94 20.30 -21.15 -10.98
CA GLU A 94 20.64 -19.73 -11.03
C GLU A 94 20.03 -19.02 -9.81
N PRO A 95 20.73 -18.02 -9.22
CA PRO A 95 20.15 -17.26 -8.13
C PRO A 95 18.85 -16.61 -8.60
N SER A 96 17.84 -16.59 -7.73
CA SER A 96 16.53 -16.05 -8.07
C SER A 96 15.92 -15.30 -6.90
N ILE A 97 15.09 -14.31 -7.24
CA ILE A 97 14.24 -13.58 -6.32
C ILE A 97 12.79 -13.85 -6.73
N THR A 98 11.88 -13.91 -5.77
CA THR A 98 10.44 -13.98 -6.04
C THR A 98 9.72 -13.04 -5.08
N VAL A 99 9.08 -11.99 -5.61
CA VAL A 99 8.22 -11.11 -4.83
C VAL A 99 6.95 -11.87 -4.47
N THR A 100 6.57 -11.85 -3.20
CA THR A 100 5.37 -12.55 -2.71
C THR A 100 4.29 -11.63 -2.16
N PHE A 101 4.64 -10.41 -1.73
CA PHE A 101 3.67 -9.37 -1.41
C PHE A 101 4.25 -7.96 -1.56
N PRO A 102 3.44 -7.01 -2.11
CA PRO A 102 2.26 -7.23 -2.94
C PRO A 102 2.59 -7.96 -4.25
N ASN A 103 1.79 -8.96 -4.61
CA ASN A 103 1.97 -9.75 -5.83
C ASN A 103 0.64 -10.01 -6.59
N GLU A 104 -0.42 -9.29 -6.21
CA GLU A 104 -1.77 -9.42 -6.75
C GLU A 104 -2.43 -8.06 -6.88
N THR A 105 -3.58 -7.99 -7.56
CA THR A 105 -4.39 -6.77 -7.62
C THR A 105 -5.04 -6.52 -6.24
N ILE A 106 -4.45 -5.60 -5.49
CA ILE A 106 -4.89 -5.17 -4.17
C ILE A 106 -4.87 -3.64 -4.09
N VAL A 107 -5.63 -3.05 -3.15
CA VAL A 107 -5.59 -1.62 -2.85
C VAL A 107 -4.85 -1.43 -1.52
N LEU A 108 -3.80 -0.62 -1.55
CA LEU A 108 -3.04 -0.19 -0.38
C LEU A 108 -3.28 1.31 -0.13
N GLY A 109 -3.35 1.71 1.13
CA GLY A 109 -3.63 3.08 1.54
C GLY A 109 -2.37 3.83 1.99
N SER A 110 -2.27 5.11 1.66
CA SER A 110 -1.26 6.00 2.26
C SER A 110 -1.38 6.05 3.79
N ASN A 111 -0.27 6.31 4.48
CA ASN A 111 -0.13 6.31 5.94
C ASN A 111 -0.36 4.96 6.66
N LEU A 112 -0.55 3.86 5.92
CA LEU A 112 -0.63 2.52 6.49
C LEU A 112 0.70 1.77 6.36
N SER A 113 0.94 0.86 7.30
CA SER A 113 2.09 -0.04 7.30
C SER A 113 1.71 -1.42 6.74
N TYR A 114 2.59 -1.95 5.91
CA TYR A 114 2.47 -3.24 5.24
C TYR A 114 3.79 -4.00 5.29
N THR A 115 3.73 -5.32 5.42
CA THR A 115 4.93 -6.16 5.33
C THR A 115 5.17 -6.59 3.88
N VAL A 116 6.16 -6.02 3.21
CA VAL A 116 6.66 -6.50 1.92
C VAL A 116 7.35 -7.86 2.15
N THR A 117 7.06 -8.86 1.32
CA THR A 117 7.64 -10.21 1.50
C THR A 117 8.17 -10.78 0.20
N TRP A 118 9.23 -11.60 0.31
CA TRP A 118 9.85 -12.28 -0.82
C TRP A 118 10.47 -13.63 -0.42
N PHE A 119 10.82 -14.40 -1.44
CA PHE A 119 11.65 -15.60 -1.32
C PHE A 119 12.88 -15.45 -2.21
N THR A 120 14.02 -15.99 -1.79
CA THR A 120 15.23 -16.07 -2.62
C THR A 120 15.76 -17.49 -2.70
N HIS A 121 16.42 -17.79 -3.82
CA HIS A 121 17.14 -19.03 -4.02
C HIS A 121 18.59 -18.72 -4.36
N PHE A 122 19.52 -19.38 -3.66
CA PHE A 122 20.97 -19.22 -3.84
C PHE A 122 21.48 -17.76 -3.83
N LEU A 123 20.80 -16.88 -3.11
CA LEU A 123 21.19 -15.48 -2.90
C LEU A 123 21.32 -15.20 -1.40
N TYR A 124 22.44 -14.59 -0.99
CA TYR A 124 22.78 -14.36 0.42
C TYR A 124 23.14 -12.90 0.75
N ASN A 125 23.22 -12.05 -0.28
CA ASN A 125 23.54 -10.64 -0.13
C ASN A 125 22.31 -9.83 0.32
N GLU A 126 22.52 -8.56 0.65
CA GLU A 126 21.43 -7.62 0.90
C GLU A 126 20.62 -7.38 -0.38
N ILE A 127 19.34 -7.04 -0.20
CA ILE A 127 18.42 -6.72 -1.30
C ILE A 127 18.02 -5.24 -1.29
N LYS A 128 17.67 -4.74 -2.46
CA LYS A 128 17.11 -3.40 -2.69
C LYS A 128 15.63 -3.51 -3.01
N ILE A 129 14.82 -2.59 -2.49
CA ILE A 129 13.37 -2.53 -2.73
C ILE A 129 13.04 -1.21 -3.43
N GLU A 130 12.39 -1.30 -4.59
CA GLU A 130 11.95 -0.17 -5.40
C GLU A 130 10.44 -0.25 -5.66
N LEU A 131 9.81 0.91 -5.76
CA LEU A 131 8.41 1.07 -6.15
C LEU A 131 8.34 1.69 -7.55
N LEU A 132 7.66 1.01 -8.46
CA LEU A 132 7.53 1.41 -9.86
C LEU A 132 6.10 1.88 -10.10
N ASN A 133 5.94 3.11 -10.55
CA ASN A 133 4.67 3.61 -11.07
C ASN A 133 4.71 3.51 -12.60
N THR A 134 3.92 2.60 -13.16
CA THR A 134 3.97 2.32 -14.61
C THR A 134 3.20 3.34 -15.45
N ASP A 135 2.37 4.20 -14.84
CA ASP A 135 1.69 5.31 -15.54
C ASP A 135 2.68 6.39 -15.99
N ASN A 136 3.62 6.73 -15.11
CA ASN A 136 4.56 7.83 -15.32
C ASN A 136 6.02 7.37 -15.50
N GLY A 137 6.29 6.08 -15.34
CA GLY A 137 7.62 5.49 -15.45
C GLY A 137 8.58 5.91 -14.34
N ILE A 138 8.07 6.40 -13.21
CA ILE A 138 8.87 6.79 -12.06
C ILE A 138 9.17 5.55 -11.21
N ASN A 139 10.46 5.35 -10.93
CA ASN A 139 10.94 4.35 -9.99
C ASN A 139 11.47 5.06 -8.74
N SER A 140 10.85 4.79 -7.60
CA SER A 140 11.24 5.31 -6.29
C SER A 140 12.00 4.24 -5.52
N ILE A 141 13.13 4.60 -4.92
CA ILE A 141 13.85 3.70 -4.01
C ILE A 141 13.16 3.76 -2.66
N LEU A 142 12.53 2.66 -2.24
CA LEU A 142 11.92 2.55 -0.91
C LEU A 142 12.99 2.20 0.14
N GLN A 143 13.84 1.23 -0.20
CA GLN A 143 14.92 0.79 0.67
C GLN A 143 16.14 0.43 -0.18
N ASN A 144 17.27 1.10 0.07
CA ASN A 144 18.46 0.95 -0.77
C ASN A 144 19.27 -0.34 -0.48
N ALA A 145 19.17 -0.87 0.74
CA ALA A 145 19.75 -2.14 1.16
C ALA A 145 19.03 -2.62 2.44
N THR A 146 18.66 -3.89 2.50
CA THR A 146 18.12 -4.54 3.70
C THR A 146 18.54 -6.02 3.73
N GLU A 147 18.49 -6.63 4.92
CA GLU A 147 18.83 -8.04 5.08
C GLU A 147 17.90 -8.90 4.20
N ASN A 148 18.45 -9.93 3.55
CA ASN A 148 17.68 -10.88 2.76
C ASN A 148 17.06 -11.95 3.68
N ASP A 149 16.15 -11.54 4.56
CA ASP A 149 15.48 -12.40 5.54
C ASP A 149 14.02 -12.75 5.17
N GLY A 150 13.53 -12.21 4.04
CA GLY A 150 12.23 -12.52 3.45
C GLY A 150 11.12 -11.51 3.76
N SER A 151 11.38 -10.47 4.56
CA SER A 151 10.36 -9.47 4.88
C SER A 151 10.89 -8.08 5.22
N TRP A 152 10.13 -7.03 4.88
CA TRP A 152 10.45 -5.65 5.26
C TRP A 152 9.17 -4.83 5.52
N GLU A 153 9.15 -4.08 6.61
CA GLU A 153 8.02 -3.21 6.96
C GLU A 153 8.04 -1.91 6.15
N TRP A 154 6.96 -1.66 5.42
CA TRP A 154 6.77 -0.51 4.56
C TRP A 154 5.60 0.35 5.04
N THR A 155 5.89 1.59 5.45
CA THR A 155 4.85 2.62 5.61
C THR A 155 4.73 3.44 4.34
N ILE A 156 3.53 3.47 3.73
CA ILE A 156 3.29 4.25 2.52
C ILE A 156 3.21 5.73 2.88
N ALA A 157 4.05 6.55 2.26
CA ALA A 157 4.08 7.99 2.51
C ALA A 157 2.81 8.68 2.00
N ASP A 158 2.41 9.76 2.67
CA ASP A 158 1.21 10.51 2.31
C ASP A 158 1.37 11.42 1.09
N ASP A 159 2.61 11.63 0.61
CA ASP A 159 2.90 12.38 -0.61
C ASP A 159 2.99 11.48 -1.85
N ILE A 160 2.64 10.20 -1.72
CA ILE A 160 2.59 9.28 -2.85
C ILE A 160 1.52 9.71 -3.86
N ILE A 161 1.77 9.51 -5.15
CA ILE A 161 0.77 9.81 -6.19
C ILE A 161 -0.18 8.61 -6.28
N PRO A 162 -1.50 8.75 -6.06
CA PRO A 162 -2.43 7.65 -6.22
C PRO A 162 -2.42 7.12 -7.66
N SER A 163 -2.48 5.79 -7.80
CA SER A 163 -2.50 5.11 -9.10
C SER A 163 -2.90 3.65 -8.91
N GLU A 164 -3.51 3.06 -9.93
CA GLU A 164 -3.84 1.64 -10.01
C GLU A 164 -2.65 0.78 -10.50
N ASN A 165 -1.53 1.42 -10.87
CA ASN A 165 -0.50 0.86 -11.73
C ASN A 165 0.88 0.82 -11.05
N TYR A 166 0.92 0.37 -9.79
CA TYR A 166 2.15 0.16 -9.04
C TYR A 166 2.64 -1.29 -9.10
N LYS A 167 3.97 -1.46 -9.17
CA LYS A 167 4.67 -2.73 -8.92
C LYS A 167 5.78 -2.51 -7.91
N LEU A 168 6.09 -3.53 -7.10
CA LEU A 168 7.36 -3.59 -6.39
C LEU A 168 8.39 -4.27 -7.27
N ARG A 169 9.65 -3.85 -7.11
CA ARG A 169 10.81 -4.58 -7.59
C ARG A 169 11.75 -4.84 -6.43
N ILE A 170 12.21 -6.08 -6.34
CA ILE A 170 13.25 -6.48 -5.41
C ILE A 170 14.43 -6.96 -6.22
N SER A 171 15.61 -6.37 -6.00
CA SER A 171 16.85 -6.74 -6.70
C SER A 171 17.96 -7.06 -5.72
N ASP A 172 18.93 -7.85 -6.16
CA ASP A 172 20.22 -7.92 -5.49
C ASP A 172 20.90 -6.54 -5.51
N VAL A 173 21.61 -6.21 -4.42
CA VAL A 173 22.33 -4.93 -4.31
C VAL A 173 23.58 -4.92 -5.21
N ASP A 174 24.24 -6.07 -5.37
CA ASP A 174 25.49 -6.20 -6.13
C ASP A 174 25.25 -6.44 -7.64
N ASP A 175 24.17 -7.14 -8.00
CA ASP A 175 23.68 -7.32 -9.37
C ASP A 175 22.22 -6.87 -9.54
N PRO A 176 21.98 -5.60 -9.92
CA PRO A 176 20.63 -5.09 -10.16
C PRO A 176 19.87 -5.79 -11.30
N ASN A 177 20.52 -6.63 -12.11
CA ASN A 177 19.85 -7.43 -13.15
C ASN A 177 19.26 -8.73 -12.60
N LEU A 178 19.68 -9.15 -11.40
CA LEU A 178 19.01 -10.18 -10.64
C LEU A 178 17.90 -9.54 -9.83
N TYR A 179 16.69 -9.55 -10.38
CA TYR A 179 15.52 -8.97 -9.75
C TYR A 179 14.26 -9.75 -10.07
N ASP A 180 13.24 -9.49 -9.28
CA ASP A 180 11.87 -9.83 -9.61
C ASP A 180 10.96 -8.63 -9.36
N GLU A 181 9.80 -8.63 -10.02
CA GLU A 181 8.77 -7.61 -9.85
C GLU A 181 7.45 -8.26 -9.46
N SER A 182 6.55 -7.51 -8.81
CA SER A 182 5.17 -7.96 -8.60
C SER A 182 4.54 -8.44 -9.91
N ASP A 183 3.90 -9.61 -9.89
CA ASP A 183 3.25 -10.23 -11.04
C ASP A 183 2.13 -9.34 -11.62
N LEU A 184 1.25 -8.83 -10.75
CA LEU A 184 0.16 -7.93 -11.09
C LEU A 184 0.40 -6.53 -10.54
N ASP A 185 -0.20 -5.55 -11.21
CA ASP A 185 -0.24 -4.18 -10.71
C ASP A 185 -1.20 -4.10 -9.50
N PHE A 186 -0.80 -3.32 -8.51
CA PHE A 186 -1.61 -2.98 -7.34
C PHE A 186 -1.90 -1.47 -7.30
N THR A 187 -2.97 -1.12 -6.61
CA THR A 187 -3.41 0.25 -6.44
C THR A 187 -2.85 0.83 -5.14
N ILE A 188 -2.34 2.04 -5.20
CA ILE A 188 -2.14 2.88 -4.01
C ILE A 188 -3.13 4.03 -4.09
N VAL A 189 -3.92 4.21 -3.03
CA VAL A 189 -4.82 5.35 -2.86
C VAL A 189 -4.35 6.19 -1.67
N HIS A 190 -4.67 7.48 -1.66
CA HIS A 190 -4.67 8.16 -0.37
C HIS A 190 -5.81 7.61 0.47
N THR A 191 -5.56 7.36 1.75
CA THR A 191 -6.61 6.93 2.65
C THR A 191 -7.70 8.00 2.83
N SER A 192 -7.40 9.26 2.53
CA SER A 192 -8.37 10.36 2.40
C SER A 192 -9.30 10.26 1.18
N ASP A 193 -8.93 9.52 0.13
CA ASP A 193 -9.63 9.57 -1.17
C ASP A 193 -10.72 8.51 -1.33
N GLN A 194 -10.78 7.51 -0.45
CA GLN A 194 -11.97 6.66 -0.37
C GLN A 194 -13.05 7.38 0.44
N SER A 195 -14.05 7.94 -0.24
CA SER A 195 -15.26 8.39 0.45
C SER A 195 -15.91 7.19 1.13
N ASP A 196 -15.90 7.17 2.45
CA ASP A 196 -16.56 6.19 3.29
C ASP A 196 -17.37 6.90 4.39
N LEU A 197 -18.01 6.13 5.26
CA LEU A 197 -18.58 6.65 6.49
C LEU A 197 -17.48 7.20 7.40
N PHE A 198 -17.77 8.30 8.08
CA PHE A 198 -16.83 8.92 9.02
C PHE A 198 -17.54 9.53 10.21
N PHE A 199 -16.82 9.74 11.30
CA PHE A 199 -17.30 10.43 12.48
C PHE A 199 -17.49 11.92 12.16
N SER A 200 -18.74 12.37 12.19
CA SER A 200 -19.11 13.78 12.09
C SER A 200 -19.15 14.46 13.45
N GLU A 201 -19.43 13.73 14.53
CA GLU A 201 -19.47 14.26 15.89
C GLU A 201 -19.05 13.20 16.92
N TYR A 202 -18.32 13.65 17.93
CA TYR A 202 -17.97 12.88 19.13
C TYR A 202 -18.35 13.71 20.36
N CYS A 203 -19.06 13.12 21.30
CA CYS A 203 -19.41 13.78 22.55
C CYS A 203 -19.04 12.93 23.76
N GLU A 204 -18.12 13.46 24.57
CA GLU A 204 -17.97 13.07 25.96
C GLU A 204 -18.62 14.13 26.86
N GLY A 205 -19.93 14.02 27.06
CA GLY A 205 -20.71 14.86 27.95
C GLY A 205 -20.67 14.41 29.43
N SER A 206 -21.50 15.04 30.25
CA SER A 206 -21.56 14.74 31.68
C SER A 206 -22.23 13.37 31.94
N GLY A 207 -21.62 12.58 32.82
CA GLY A 207 -22.14 11.26 33.19
C GLY A 207 -22.22 10.32 31.99
N TYR A 208 -23.44 9.95 31.60
CA TYR A 208 -23.72 9.06 30.47
C TYR A 208 -24.14 9.80 29.19
N ASN A 209 -23.95 11.12 29.13
CA ASN A 209 -24.16 11.89 27.91
C ASN A 209 -23.03 11.59 26.91
N LYS A 210 -23.05 10.38 26.33
CA LYS A 210 -22.05 9.88 25.41
C LYS A 210 -22.74 9.50 24.12
N TYR A 211 -22.28 10.04 23.01
CA TYR A 211 -22.74 9.65 21.68
C TYR A 211 -21.67 9.87 20.63
N LEU A 212 -21.84 9.18 19.51
CA LEU A 212 -21.09 9.36 18.28
C LEU A 212 -22.09 9.55 17.15
N GLU A 213 -21.76 10.45 16.24
CA GLU A 213 -22.46 10.63 14.98
C GLU A 213 -21.56 10.16 13.84
N ILE A 214 -22.11 9.30 12.97
CA ILE A 214 -21.42 8.75 11.80
C ILE A 214 -22.20 9.21 10.57
N TYR A 215 -21.54 9.94 9.68
CA TYR A 215 -22.15 10.53 8.50
C TYR A 215 -21.81 9.74 7.24
N ASN A 216 -22.81 9.55 6.37
CA ASN A 216 -22.62 9.00 5.03
C ASN A 216 -22.33 10.10 4.02
N GLY A 217 -21.05 10.44 3.94
CA GLY A 217 -20.53 11.33 2.93
C GLY A 217 -20.29 10.68 1.56
N THR A 218 -20.66 9.43 1.27
CA THR A 218 -20.17 8.75 0.05
C THR A 218 -20.81 9.22 -1.28
N GLY A 219 -21.91 9.97 -1.23
CA GLY A 219 -22.68 10.35 -2.41
C GLY A 219 -23.66 9.27 -2.90
N ALA A 220 -23.74 8.13 -2.20
CA ALA A 220 -24.70 7.06 -2.47
C ALA A 220 -25.19 6.42 -1.16
N ALA A 221 -26.23 5.60 -1.23
CA ALA A 221 -26.64 4.80 -0.08
C ALA A 221 -25.61 3.71 0.21
N VAL A 222 -25.32 3.48 1.49
CA VAL A 222 -24.33 2.50 1.97
C VAL A 222 -25.02 1.38 2.75
N ASP A 223 -24.68 0.12 2.42
CA ASP A 223 -25.04 -1.05 3.23
C ASP A 223 -24.04 -1.19 4.39
N LEU A 224 -24.56 -1.20 5.61
CA LEU A 224 -23.77 -1.23 6.84
C LEU A 224 -23.25 -2.63 7.17
N SER A 225 -23.57 -3.64 6.37
CA SER A 225 -23.05 -4.99 6.53
C SER A 225 -21.51 -4.98 6.49
N GLY A 226 -20.88 -5.40 7.60
CA GLY A 226 -19.42 -5.41 7.73
C GLY A 226 -18.83 -4.13 8.33
N TYR A 227 -19.65 -3.12 8.63
CA TYR A 227 -19.23 -1.95 9.40
C TYR A 227 -19.27 -2.24 10.89
N ARG A 228 -18.27 -1.77 11.63
CA ARG A 228 -18.13 -2.00 13.06
C ARG A 228 -17.53 -0.79 13.78
N LEU A 229 -18.11 -0.44 14.91
CA LEU A 229 -17.52 0.49 15.88
C LEU A 229 -16.68 -0.32 16.87
N GLU A 230 -15.49 0.16 17.19
CA GLU A 230 -14.63 -0.40 18.23
C GLU A 230 -14.16 0.66 19.22
N LEU A 231 -14.14 0.30 20.50
CA LEU A 231 -13.77 1.17 21.61
C LEU A 231 -12.55 0.60 22.34
N TYR A 232 -11.51 1.41 22.47
CA TYR A 232 -10.21 1.03 23.01
C TYR A 232 -9.92 1.86 24.25
N TYR A 233 -10.03 1.24 25.43
CA TYR A 233 -9.95 1.95 26.70
C TYR A 233 -8.51 2.11 27.16
N ASN A 234 -8.15 3.33 27.58
CA ASN A 234 -6.89 3.68 28.24
C ASN A 234 -5.65 3.10 27.52
N GLY A 235 -5.56 3.30 26.21
CA GLY A 235 -4.43 2.86 25.39
C GLY A 235 -4.33 1.35 25.17
N ASN A 236 -5.43 0.60 25.29
CA ASN A 236 -5.45 -0.82 24.91
C ASN A 236 -5.22 -1.01 23.41
N GLN A 237 -4.59 -2.14 23.04
CA GLN A 237 -4.40 -2.57 21.64
C GLN A 237 -5.51 -3.51 21.15
N THR A 238 -6.36 -4.02 22.05
CA THR A 238 -7.51 -4.85 21.70
C THR A 238 -8.79 -4.15 22.13
N PRO A 239 -9.87 -4.21 21.33
CA PRO A 239 -11.10 -3.49 21.62
C PRO A 239 -11.72 -4.03 22.91
N ASN A 240 -12.15 -3.11 23.78
CA ASN A 240 -12.86 -3.42 25.02
C ASN A 240 -14.35 -3.65 24.77
N ASN A 241 -14.92 -2.96 23.79
CA ASN A 241 -16.27 -3.14 23.30
C ASN A 241 -16.29 -2.94 21.79
N SER A 242 -17.26 -3.58 21.14
CA SER A 242 -17.55 -3.40 19.73
C SER A 242 -19.04 -3.38 19.48
N TYR A 243 -19.44 -2.75 18.37
CA TYR A 243 -20.82 -2.76 17.89
C TYR A 243 -20.82 -2.98 16.37
N ASP A 244 -21.43 -4.08 15.92
CA ASP A 244 -21.61 -4.37 14.50
C ASP A 244 -22.86 -3.66 13.97
N PHE A 245 -22.70 -2.86 12.92
CA PHE A 245 -23.81 -2.16 12.28
C PHE A 245 -24.53 -3.06 11.29
N SER A 246 -25.77 -2.70 10.97
CA SER A 246 -26.56 -3.35 9.93
C SER A 246 -27.64 -2.41 9.40
N GLY A 247 -28.11 -2.64 8.18
CA GLY A 247 -29.11 -1.80 7.53
C GLY A 247 -28.51 -0.96 6.41
N LEU A 248 -29.27 0.05 5.97
CA LEU A 248 -28.90 0.95 4.90
C LEU A 248 -28.93 2.38 5.44
N ILE A 249 -27.89 3.15 5.18
CA ILE A 249 -27.86 4.59 5.39
C ILE A 249 -27.93 5.30 4.04
N ALA A 250 -28.84 6.28 3.89
CA ALA A 250 -28.94 7.04 2.65
C ALA A 250 -27.72 7.96 2.48
N SER A 251 -27.46 8.42 1.25
CA SER A 251 -26.45 9.47 1.03
C SER A 251 -26.84 10.71 1.83
N GLU A 252 -25.84 11.36 2.43
CA GLU A 252 -26.00 12.58 3.24
C GLU A 252 -26.84 12.40 4.51
N ASP A 253 -27.06 11.16 4.92
CA ASP A 253 -27.74 10.81 6.16
C ASP A 253 -26.73 10.44 7.25
N LEU A 254 -27.19 10.36 8.49
CA LEU A 254 -26.36 10.08 9.67
C LEU A 254 -26.92 8.91 10.49
N ILE A 255 -26.02 8.26 11.23
CA ILE A 255 -26.36 7.30 12.28
C ILE A 255 -25.85 7.85 13.59
N MET A 256 -26.76 7.97 14.55
CA MET A 256 -26.41 8.37 15.89
C MET A 256 -26.47 7.18 16.87
N ILE A 257 -25.33 6.88 17.48
CA ILE A 257 -25.21 5.86 18.53
C ILE A 257 -24.97 6.54 19.88
N ALA A 258 -25.83 6.28 20.85
CA ALA A 258 -25.78 6.91 22.17
C ALA A 258 -25.80 5.89 23.32
N HIS A 259 -25.29 6.30 24.48
CA HIS A 259 -25.47 5.50 25.70
C HIS A 259 -26.96 5.56 26.15
N PRO A 260 -27.58 4.43 26.56
CA PRO A 260 -29.01 4.38 26.89
C PRO A 260 -29.44 5.24 28.10
N ASP A 261 -28.49 5.58 28.98
CA ASP A 261 -28.73 6.45 30.15
C ASP A 261 -28.39 7.94 29.89
N ALA A 262 -28.20 8.33 28.63
CA ALA A 262 -28.03 9.73 28.25
C ALA A 262 -29.30 10.56 28.51
N VAL A 263 -29.15 11.89 28.54
CA VAL A 263 -30.29 12.82 28.64
C VAL A 263 -31.26 12.71 27.45
N GLU A 264 -32.52 13.10 27.68
CA GLU A 264 -33.63 12.94 26.72
C GLU A 264 -33.38 13.56 25.34
N ASN A 265 -32.68 14.70 25.27
CA ASN A 265 -32.35 15.35 23.99
C ASN A 265 -31.39 14.52 23.14
N ILE A 266 -30.46 13.78 23.76
CA ILE A 266 -29.60 12.82 23.05
C ILE A 266 -30.43 11.62 22.61
N LEU A 267 -31.19 11.03 23.53
CA LEU A 267 -31.99 9.83 23.22
C LEU A 267 -33.07 10.08 22.17
N ALA A 268 -33.55 11.30 22.02
CA ALA A 268 -34.52 11.67 21.00
C ALA A 268 -33.95 11.68 19.57
N GLN A 269 -32.63 11.79 19.42
CA GLN A 269 -31.93 11.74 18.11
C GLN A 269 -31.24 10.38 17.86
N ALA A 270 -31.06 9.56 18.89
CA ALA A 270 -30.35 8.30 18.77
C ALA A 270 -31.11 7.28 17.90
N ASP A 271 -30.48 6.82 16.82
CA ASP A 271 -30.93 5.65 16.05
C ASP A 271 -30.65 4.35 16.81
N ILE A 272 -29.55 4.35 17.58
CA ILE A 272 -29.04 3.19 18.28
C ILE A 272 -28.70 3.58 19.71
N THR A 273 -29.17 2.77 20.67
CA THR A 273 -28.69 2.83 22.05
C THR A 273 -27.76 1.66 22.35
N PHE A 274 -26.55 1.94 22.84
CA PHE A 274 -25.53 0.95 23.15
C PHE A 274 -24.92 1.15 24.53
N GLY A 275 -25.20 0.24 25.47
CA GLY A 275 -24.67 0.32 26.84
C GLY A 275 -23.16 0.11 26.95
N GLY A 276 -22.50 -0.38 25.89
CA GLY A 276 -21.05 -0.50 25.82
C GLY A 276 -20.35 0.82 25.45
N LEU A 277 -21.09 1.90 25.15
CA LEU A 277 -20.55 3.21 24.79
C LEU A 277 -20.03 3.96 26.04
N LEU A 278 -18.97 3.42 26.63
CA LEU A 278 -18.39 3.87 27.91
C LEU A 278 -17.04 4.57 27.73
N PHE A 279 -16.73 5.03 26.53
CA PHE A 279 -15.49 5.77 26.26
C PHE A 279 -15.42 7.03 27.14
N ASN A 280 -14.21 7.44 27.49
CA ASN A 280 -13.93 8.74 28.08
C ASN A 280 -12.76 9.41 27.35
N GLY A 281 -12.41 10.64 27.74
CA GLY A 281 -11.55 11.51 26.95
C GLY A 281 -10.25 10.89 26.43
N ASN A 282 -9.62 9.96 27.16
CA ASN A 282 -8.35 9.33 26.77
C ASN A 282 -8.50 7.99 26.01
N ASP A 283 -9.72 7.58 25.68
CA ASP A 283 -9.98 6.37 24.92
C ASP A 283 -9.95 6.63 23.41
N ALA A 284 -9.57 5.61 22.64
CA ALA A 284 -9.67 5.64 21.18
C ALA A 284 -10.98 5.00 20.71
N VAL A 285 -11.58 5.59 19.69
CA VAL A 285 -12.85 5.17 19.07
C VAL A 285 -12.62 5.04 17.57
N ALA A 286 -12.79 3.83 17.04
CA ALA A 286 -12.41 3.49 15.68
C ALA A 286 -13.61 2.92 14.91
N LEU A 287 -13.71 3.30 13.63
CA LEU A 287 -14.71 2.81 12.69
C LEU A 287 -14.04 1.90 11.67
N PHE A 288 -14.57 0.70 11.49
CA PHE A 288 -14.05 -0.31 10.57
C PHE A 288 -15.08 -0.70 9.52
N ARG A 289 -14.61 -1.13 8.34
CA ARG A 289 -15.37 -1.81 7.30
C ARG A 289 -14.61 -3.05 6.82
N ASN A 290 -15.17 -4.24 7.02
CA ASN A 290 -14.53 -5.52 6.67
C ASN A 290 -13.08 -5.61 7.21
N ASP A 291 -12.90 -5.24 8.48
CA ASP A 291 -11.62 -5.20 9.21
C ASP A 291 -10.61 -4.14 8.72
N LEU A 292 -10.96 -3.31 7.75
CA LEU A 292 -10.20 -2.11 7.39
C LEU A 292 -10.63 -0.92 8.25
N LEU A 293 -9.67 -0.24 8.89
CA LEU A 293 -9.92 1.03 9.58
C LEU A 293 -10.29 2.10 8.54
N ILE A 294 -11.36 2.85 8.79
CA ILE A 294 -11.83 3.91 7.88
C ILE A 294 -11.88 5.29 8.54
N ASP A 295 -12.00 5.36 9.87
CA ASP A 295 -11.90 6.61 10.62
C ASP A 295 -11.58 6.36 12.10
N ILE A 296 -10.96 7.32 12.77
CA ILE A 296 -10.61 7.19 14.19
C ILE A 296 -10.63 8.54 14.93
N VAL A 297 -11.11 8.50 16.18
CA VAL A 297 -10.90 9.52 17.21
C VAL A 297 -9.96 8.93 18.27
N GLY A 298 -8.73 9.42 18.34
CA GLY A 298 -7.68 8.89 19.21
C GLY A 298 -6.73 7.91 18.52
N GLU A 299 -5.81 7.31 19.27
CA GLU A 299 -4.78 6.38 18.77
C GLU A 299 -4.84 5.05 19.52
N ILE A 300 -4.98 3.94 18.78
CA ILE A 300 -5.02 2.59 19.36
C ILE A 300 -3.66 2.25 19.96
N GLY A 301 -3.65 1.71 21.18
CA GLY A 301 -2.40 1.33 21.86
C GLY A 301 -1.69 2.49 22.59
N TYR A 302 -2.22 3.71 22.54
CA TYR A 302 -1.65 4.89 23.19
C TYR A 302 -2.64 5.57 24.13
N ASP A 303 -2.16 6.02 25.29
CA ASP A 303 -2.95 6.75 26.29
C ASP A 303 -2.44 8.19 26.42
N PRO A 304 -3.21 9.22 26.02
CA PRO A 304 -2.84 10.63 26.12
C PRO A 304 -2.95 11.17 27.56
N GLY A 305 -3.33 10.34 28.52
CA GLY A 305 -3.50 10.69 29.93
C GLY A 305 -4.95 11.04 30.26
N SER A 306 -5.35 12.31 30.10
CA SER A 306 -6.72 12.74 30.44
C SER A 306 -7.63 12.86 29.21
N GLY A 307 -7.05 13.09 28.04
CA GLY A 307 -7.74 13.24 26.77
C GLY A 307 -6.81 13.79 25.69
N TRP A 308 -7.24 13.66 24.46
CA TRP A 308 -6.50 14.01 23.26
C TRP A 308 -6.42 15.53 23.09
N ALA A 309 -5.24 16.03 22.69
CA ALA A 309 -5.12 17.40 22.23
C ALA A 309 -5.73 17.53 20.83
N ILE A 310 -6.53 18.58 20.59
CA ILE A 310 -7.24 18.79 19.31
C ILE A 310 -7.24 20.29 19.02
N SER A 311 -6.88 20.70 17.80
CA SER A 311 -6.88 22.12 17.38
C SER A 311 -6.06 23.03 18.32
N GLY A 312 -4.97 22.49 18.89
CA GLY A 312 -4.10 23.20 19.84
C GLY A 312 -4.66 23.36 21.26
N ILE A 313 -5.79 22.72 21.56
CA ILE A 313 -6.39 22.71 22.90
C ILE A 313 -6.01 21.39 23.58
N ASP A 314 -5.34 21.49 24.73
CA ASP A 314 -4.99 20.33 25.54
C ASP A 314 -6.27 19.64 26.07
N VAL A 315 -6.29 18.30 26.04
CA VAL A 315 -7.36 17.48 26.62
C VAL A 315 -8.75 17.76 26.03
N ALA A 316 -8.81 18.13 24.75
CA ALA A 316 -9.99 18.58 24.03
C ALA A 316 -11.03 17.50 23.68
N SER A 317 -10.73 16.23 23.88
CA SER A 317 -11.74 15.16 23.88
C SER A 317 -12.39 14.95 25.25
N GLN A 318 -11.78 15.45 26.34
CA GLN A 318 -12.29 15.23 27.69
C GLN A 318 -13.38 16.23 28.06
N ASN A 319 -14.58 15.76 28.41
CA ASN A 319 -15.70 16.64 28.81
C ASN A 319 -16.04 17.67 27.70
N LYS A 320 -16.07 17.22 26.44
CA LYS A 320 -16.21 18.07 25.26
C LYS A 320 -17.13 17.43 24.23
N THR A 321 -17.69 18.29 23.39
CA THR A 321 -18.27 17.90 22.11
C THR A 321 -17.33 18.38 21.02
N ILE A 322 -16.92 17.49 20.11
CA ILE A 322 -16.09 17.83 18.96
C ILE A 322 -16.83 17.48 17.68
N ILE A 323 -16.77 18.37 16.69
CA ILE A 323 -17.51 18.25 15.44
C ILE A 323 -16.52 18.31 14.28
N ARG A 324 -16.66 17.38 13.34
CA ARG A 324 -15.88 17.38 12.12
C ARG A 324 -16.25 18.61 11.28
N LYS A 325 -15.24 19.33 10.79
CA LYS A 325 -15.45 20.50 9.93
C LYS A 325 -16.17 20.09 8.63
N ALA A 326 -17.03 20.98 8.15
CA ALA A 326 -17.80 20.79 6.93
C ALA A 326 -16.93 20.55 5.68
N SER A 327 -15.70 21.04 5.65
CA SER A 327 -14.77 20.83 4.54
C SER A 327 -14.22 19.41 4.44
N ILE A 328 -14.47 18.56 5.44
CA ILE A 328 -13.94 17.19 5.52
C ILE A 328 -14.95 16.23 4.91
N GLY A 329 -14.55 15.55 3.84
CA GLY A 329 -15.41 14.69 3.03
C GLY A 329 -15.31 13.18 3.31
N SER A 330 -14.40 12.78 4.21
CA SER A 330 -13.97 11.40 4.43
C SER A 330 -13.39 11.23 5.83
N GLY A 331 -13.26 9.98 6.28
CA GLY A 331 -12.58 9.64 7.52
C GLY A 331 -11.07 9.84 7.43
N ASN A 332 -10.41 9.88 8.59
CA ASN A 332 -8.96 10.01 8.68
C ASN A 332 -8.40 8.96 9.66
N LEU A 333 -7.46 8.16 9.17
CA LEU A 333 -6.88 7.03 9.90
C LEU A 333 -5.69 7.46 10.76
N ASN A 334 -5.15 8.66 10.52
CA ASN A 334 -4.06 9.24 11.29
C ASN A 334 -4.62 10.30 12.24
N TRP A 335 -4.83 9.90 13.49
CA TRP A 335 -5.37 10.81 14.50
C TRP A 335 -4.54 12.07 14.70
N SER A 336 -3.21 12.00 14.62
CA SER A 336 -2.37 13.18 14.81
C SER A 336 -2.59 14.25 13.73
N VAL A 337 -2.87 13.83 12.50
CA VAL A 337 -3.22 14.72 11.38
C VAL A 337 -4.63 15.25 11.55
N SER A 338 -5.59 14.36 11.80
CA SER A 338 -7.01 14.67 12.05
C SER A 338 -7.19 15.68 13.20
N ALA A 339 -6.53 15.44 14.32
CA ALA A 339 -6.61 16.30 15.51
C ALA A 339 -6.01 17.68 15.26
N GLY A 340 -4.94 17.78 14.46
CA GLY A 340 -4.22 19.01 14.17
C GLY A 340 -3.58 19.66 15.40
N THR A 341 -2.82 20.73 15.15
CA THR A 341 -2.13 21.51 16.16
C THR A 341 -2.71 22.90 16.37
N ASP A 342 -3.59 23.36 15.47
CA ASP A 342 -4.28 24.64 15.54
C ASP A 342 -5.63 24.60 14.78
N PRO A 343 -6.45 25.67 14.84
CA PRO A 343 -7.74 25.71 14.14
C PRO A 343 -7.68 25.70 12.62
N GLU A 344 -6.53 25.88 11.97
CA GLU A 344 -6.41 25.84 10.51
C GLU A 344 -6.13 24.42 10.03
N ASP A 345 -5.22 23.70 10.69
CA ASP A 345 -4.81 22.34 10.30
C ASP A 345 -5.70 21.22 10.87
N SER A 346 -6.45 21.49 11.95
CA SER A 346 -7.34 20.50 12.56
C SER A 346 -8.56 20.20 11.70
N GLU A 347 -9.03 18.96 11.70
CA GLU A 347 -10.29 18.57 11.09
C GLU A 347 -11.51 18.84 12.00
N TRP A 348 -11.28 19.26 13.25
CA TRP A 348 -12.31 19.33 14.28
C TRP A 348 -12.54 20.75 14.80
N ILE A 349 -13.77 21.00 15.24
CA ILE A 349 -14.17 22.16 16.02
C ILE A 349 -14.52 21.68 17.43
N VAL A 350 -13.92 22.29 18.45
CA VAL A 350 -14.07 21.88 19.85
C VAL A 350 -15.07 22.79 20.57
N TYR A 351 -16.09 22.19 21.18
CA TYR A 351 -17.12 22.85 21.98
C TYR A 351 -17.08 22.38 23.44
N ASP A 352 -17.64 23.20 24.33
CA ASP A 352 -17.71 22.90 25.75
C ASP A 352 -18.61 21.71 26.09
N LEU A 353 -18.43 21.19 27.31
CA LEU A 353 -19.20 20.12 27.91
C LEU A 353 -20.70 20.29 27.69
N ASP A 354 -21.37 19.19 27.33
CA ASP A 354 -22.82 19.11 27.11
C ASP A 354 -23.34 20.13 26.06
N ASN A 355 -22.51 20.49 25.07
CA ASN A 355 -23.00 21.17 23.88
C ASN A 355 -23.66 20.14 22.95
N PHE A 356 -24.94 20.35 22.68
CA PHE A 356 -25.78 19.47 21.85
C PHE A 356 -26.46 20.26 20.72
N ASP A 357 -25.95 21.45 20.39
CA ASP A 357 -26.60 22.34 19.41
C ASP A 357 -26.58 21.78 17.97
N PHE A 358 -25.74 20.77 17.72
CA PHE A 358 -25.44 20.22 16.39
C PHE A 358 -25.87 18.76 16.23
N ILE A 359 -26.43 18.18 17.29
CA ILE A 359 -26.80 16.77 17.34
C ILE A 359 -27.81 16.41 16.23
N GLY A 360 -27.54 15.33 15.50
CA GLY A 360 -28.39 14.89 14.40
C GLY A 360 -28.27 15.80 13.18
N TRP A 361 -27.13 16.47 13.01
CA TRP A 361 -26.88 17.32 11.85
C TRP A 361 -25.39 17.39 11.50
N HIS A 362 -25.09 17.05 10.25
CA HIS A 362 -23.81 17.34 9.62
C HIS A 362 -24.05 17.99 8.26
N ASN A 363 -23.26 19.00 7.91
CA ASN A 363 -23.25 19.59 6.59
C ASN A 363 -21.84 19.56 6.04
N MET A 364 -21.69 19.06 4.81
CA MET A 364 -20.42 19.13 4.10
C MET A 364 -20.41 20.32 3.16
N ASP A 365 -19.45 21.21 3.35
CA ASP A 365 -19.14 22.30 2.43
C ASP A 365 -18.08 21.76 1.47
N ILE A 366 -18.52 20.91 0.54
CA ILE A 366 -17.64 20.19 -0.38
C ILE A 366 -16.99 21.22 -1.30
N GLN A 367 -15.71 21.52 -1.05
CA GLN A 367 -14.87 22.19 -2.03
C GLN A 367 -14.60 21.20 -3.16
N LEU A 368 -15.39 21.25 -4.23
CA LEU A 368 -15.16 20.42 -5.39
C LEU A 368 -13.81 20.76 -6.03
N GLU A 369 -13.10 19.72 -6.47
CA GLU A 369 -11.85 19.92 -7.18
C GLU A 369 -12.05 20.76 -8.44
N THR A 370 -11.03 21.53 -8.80
CA THR A 370 -11.00 22.21 -10.08
C THR A 370 -10.91 21.18 -11.21
N PRO A 371 -11.79 21.22 -12.23
CA PRO A 371 -11.73 20.32 -13.38
C PRO A 371 -10.33 20.27 -14.03
N ARG A 372 -9.79 19.07 -14.22
CA ARG A 372 -8.44 18.82 -14.77
C ARG A 372 -8.49 18.25 -16.20
N ASN A 373 -7.32 18.17 -16.84
CA ASN A 373 -7.13 17.60 -18.18
C ASN A 373 -8.05 18.18 -19.25
N ILE A 374 -8.26 19.50 -19.20
CA ILE A 374 -9.12 20.21 -20.13
C ILE A 374 -8.54 20.11 -21.55
N THR A 375 -9.28 19.46 -22.44
CA THR A 375 -9.00 19.41 -23.88
C THR A 375 -9.92 20.35 -24.64
N LEU A 376 -9.40 21.01 -25.66
CA LEU A 376 -10.16 21.88 -26.56
C LEU A 376 -10.05 21.34 -27.98
N ILE A 377 -11.19 21.06 -28.59
CA ILE A 377 -11.30 20.59 -29.97
C ILE A 377 -12.07 21.62 -30.79
N LEU A 378 -11.49 22.05 -31.91
CA LEU A 378 -12.15 22.88 -32.91
C LEU A 378 -12.63 21.98 -34.06
N ASP A 379 -13.94 21.89 -34.26
CA ASP A 379 -14.54 21.20 -35.41
C ASP A 379 -15.50 22.12 -36.15
N GLY A 380 -15.07 22.60 -37.32
CA GLY A 380 -15.81 23.56 -38.13
C GLY A 380 -16.17 24.84 -37.37
N ASN A 381 -17.47 25.00 -37.08
CA ASN A 381 -18.03 26.16 -36.35
C ASN A 381 -18.29 25.86 -34.86
N SER A 382 -17.75 24.76 -34.32
CA SER A 382 -17.95 24.36 -32.93
C SER A 382 -16.62 24.23 -32.17
N ILE A 383 -16.67 24.58 -30.89
CA ILE A 383 -15.63 24.36 -29.89
C ILE A 383 -16.18 23.32 -28.93
N THR A 384 -15.47 22.21 -28.76
CA THR A 384 -15.76 21.22 -27.71
C THR A 384 -14.69 21.31 -26.64
N LEU A 385 -15.10 21.52 -25.39
CA LEU A 385 -14.28 21.40 -24.20
C LEU A 385 -14.61 20.07 -23.53
N ASN A 386 -13.60 19.24 -23.21
CA ASN A 386 -13.78 18.05 -22.38
C ASN A 386 -12.82 18.10 -21.20
N TRP A 387 -13.22 17.53 -20.06
CA TRP A 387 -12.41 17.42 -18.86
C TRP A 387 -12.71 16.09 -18.17
N ASP A 388 -11.87 15.72 -17.20
CA ASP A 388 -12.14 14.54 -16.38
C ASP A 388 -13.32 14.80 -15.44
N PRO A 389 -14.24 13.83 -15.24
CA PRO A 389 -15.30 13.97 -14.24
C PRO A 389 -14.75 14.31 -12.86
N VAL A 390 -15.24 15.39 -12.26
CA VAL A 390 -15.01 15.72 -10.86
C VAL A 390 -15.96 14.87 -10.02
N PRO A 391 -15.45 14.02 -9.10
CA PRO A 391 -16.30 13.24 -8.22
C PRO A 391 -17.29 14.14 -7.47
N ARG A 392 -18.55 13.68 -7.35
CA ARG A 392 -19.62 14.36 -6.59
C ARG A 392 -20.10 15.69 -7.18
N ALA A 393 -19.53 16.15 -8.29
CA ALA A 393 -20.07 17.29 -9.02
C ALA A 393 -21.46 16.94 -9.57
N SER A 394 -22.44 17.75 -9.22
CA SER A 394 -23.81 17.66 -9.72
C SER A 394 -23.96 18.40 -11.05
N GLU A 395 -23.18 19.46 -11.25
CA GLU A 395 -23.13 20.25 -12.47
C GLU A 395 -21.78 20.92 -12.73
N TYR A 396 -21.66 21.55 -13.91
CA TYR A 396 -20.47 22.32 -14.29
C TYR A 396 -20.88 23.67 -14.85
N ILE A 397 -20.07 24.68 -14.57
CA ILE A 397 -20.22 26.02 -15.13
C ILE A 397 -19.02 26.34 -16.00
N VAL A 398 -19.29 26.65 -17.27
CA VAL A 398 -18.29 27.20 -18.19
C VAL A 398 -18.40 28.70 -18.18
N TYR A 399 -17.29 29.38 -17.92
CA TYR A 399 -17.15 30.80 -18.07
C TYR A 399 -16.28 31.11 -19.29
N SER A 400 -16.52 32.26 -19.93
CA SER A 400 -15.66 32.76 -20.99
C SER A 400 -15.26 34.21 -20.78
N SER A 401 -14.11 34.60 -21.33
CA SER A 401 -13.68 35.99 -21.40
C SER A 401 -12.87 36.24 -22.67
N ILE A 402 -12.86 37.48 -23.16
CA ILE A 402 -11.98 37.89 -24.27
C ILE A 402 -10.60 38.34 -23.78
N ASN A 403 -10.40 38.43 -22.46
CA ASN A 403 -9.16 38.81 -21.82
C ASN A 403 -8.86 37.83 -20.67
N PRO A 404 -7.68 37.18 -20.65
CA PRO A 404 -7.39 36.12 -19.67
C PRO A 404 -7.14 36.64 -18.25
N ILE A 405 -7.07 37.95 -18.04
CA ILE A 405 -6.74 38.59 -16.76
C ILE A 405 -7.94 39.37 -16.20
N SER A 406 -9.03 39.50 -16.96
CA SER A 406 -10.27 40.13 -16.48
C SER A 406 -11.23 39.10 -15.89
N ASP A 407 -12.33 39.61 -15.35
CA ASP A 407 -13.45 38.77 -14.92
C ASP A 407 -13.95 37.90 -16.08
N PHE A 408 -14.39 36.70 -15.70
CA PHE A 408 -14.94 35.68 -16.57
C PHE A 408 -16.45 35.64 -16.34
N ASP A 409 -17.23 35.72 -17.43
CA ASP A 409 -18.69 35.66 -17.38
C ASP A 409 -19.17 34.26 -17.74
N ILE A 410 -20.30 33.83 -17.16
CA ILE A 410 -20.90 32.53 -17.49
C ILE A 410 -21.21 32.46 -19.00
N ASP A 411 -20.68 31.45 -19.68
CA ASP A 411 -20.87 31.22 -21.12
C ASP A 411 -22.05 30.26 -21.35
N ASN A 412 -23.24 30.87 -21.52
CA ASN A 412 -24.48 30.16 -21.80
C ASN A 412 -24.67 29.79 -23.29
N SER A 413 -23.65 29.94 -24.14
CA SER A 413 -23.80 29.71 -25.59
C SER A 413 -23.68 28.25 -26.03
N GLY A 414 -23.25 27.36 -25.14
CA GLY A 414 -23.05 25.95 -25.44
C GLY A 414 -24.02 25.00 -24.74
N ILE A 415 -23.83 23.71 -24.98
CA ILE A 415 -24.63 22.62 -24.44
C ILE A 415 -23.71 21.65 -23.70
N PHE A 416 -24.11 21.26 -22.49
CA PHE A 416 -23.40 20.26 -21.68
C PHE A 416 -23.81 18.83 -22.03
N SER A 417 -22.86 17.91 -21.91
CA SER A 417 -23.07 16.46 -21.97
C SER A 417 -22.09 15.77 -21.01
N GLY A 418 -22.43 15.72 -19.72
CA GLY A 418 -21.50 15.27 -18.67
C GLY A 418 -20.31 16.22 -18.57
N SER A 419 -19.09 15.67 -18.54
CA SER A 419 -17.83 16.43 -18.50
C SER A 419 -17.41 17.00 -19.87
N SER A 420 -18.38 17.45 -20.66
CA SER A 420 -18.18 18.02 -21.98
C SER A 420 -19.11 19.20 -22.21
N TRP A 421 -18.59 20.25 -22.84
CA TRP A 421 -19.36 21.43 -23.26
C TRP A 421 -19.06 21.76 -24.72
N ILE A 422 -20.11 21.93 -25.52
CA ILE A 422 -20.00 22.26 -26.94
C ILE A 422 -20.60 23.63 -27.18
N GLY A 423 -19.78 24.60 -27.60
CA GLY A 423 -20.19 25.97 -27.91
C GLY A 423 -19.82 26.40 -29.34
N PRO A 424 -20.35 27.54 -29.82
CA PRO A 424 -20.03 28.07 -31.14
C PRO A 424 -18.64 28.73 -31.20
N VAL A 425 -17.96 28.60 -32.33
CA VAL A 425 -16.76 29.41 -32.63
C VAL A 425 -17.16 30.87 -32.85
N THR A 426 -16.43 31.79 -32.23
CA THR A 426 -16.57 33.23 -32.44
C THR A 426 -15.38 33.80 -33.21
N ASN A 427 -15.57 34.97 -33.84
CA ASN A 427 -14.48 35.70 -34.51
C ASN A 427 -13.49 36.35 -33.53
N GLU A 428 -13.85 36.42 -32.24
CA GLU A 428 -13.01 36.94 -31.17
C GLU A 428 -12.31 35.80 -30.44
N ARG A 429 -11.08 36.07 -29.98
CA ARG A 429 -10.34 35.14 -29.12
C ARG A 429 -11.08 35.03 -27.78
N LYS A 430 -11.42 33.81 -27.39
CA LYS A 430 -11.99 33.50 -26.07
C LYS A 430 -11.03 32.67 -25.23
N PHE A 431 -11.09 32.89 -23.92
CA PHE A 431 -10.50 32.08 -22.87
C PHE A 431 -11.64 31.46 -22.09
N PHE A 432 -11.45 30.24 -21.60
CA PHE A 432 -12.47 29.51 -20.85
C PHE A 432 -11.98 29.14 -19.46
N ARG A 433 -12.88 29.14 -18.50
CA ARG A 433 -12.69 28.61 -17.13
C ARG A 433 -13.86 27.68 -16.84
N ILE A 434 -13.60 26.50 -16.28
CA ILE A 434 -14.65 25.56 -15.86
C ILE A 434 -14.59 25.42 -14.35
N THR A 435 -15.75 25.42 -13.70
CA THR A 435 -15.91 25.06 -12.27
C THR A 435 -16.91 23.92 -12.15
N ALA A 436 -16.78 23.12 -11.09
CA ALA A 436 -17.73 22.10 -10.71
C ALA A 436 -18.60 22.62 -9.55
N GLU A 437 -19.88 22.24 -9.52
CA GLU A 437 -20.85 22.54 -8.44
C GLU A 437 -21.60 21.30 -7.96
#